data_AF-A0A1A8JIB7-F1
#
_entry.id   AF-A0A1A8JIB7-F1
#
_cell.length_a   1.000
_cell.length_b   1.000
_cell.length_c   1.000
_cell.angle_alpha   90.00
_cell.angle_beta   90.00
_cell.angle_gamma   90.00
#
_symmetry.space_group_name_H-M   'P 1'
#
loop_
_entity.id
_entity.type
_entity.pdbx_description
1 polymer ?
#
loop_
_entity_poly.entity_id
_entity_poly.type
_entity_poly.pdbx_seq_one_letter_code
_entity_poly.pdbx_strand_id
1 'polypeptide(L)'
;MAAEKELELLRNRLREQEEQVHKAAQAGLGLLNQQVELQSQLDEQRVEMTKTIEALEQDKYSLQRELDLKTQMLEFLQSDYETFKKQQKQTLDEHQEHLERSHNMALSELHNKILKMQSALEESQLMEKQLKHKLEVQTETLNNKVEELRAVNDRSQTLVPSEMMEVQISELENRKVELEQTLQESLCREQQVELRACSLQRQLERLTEEKEEREREAVSCFNALEKSREVNRDLQIQLDQVLQQAQDPNSKGNSLFAELEDKRAEMEKQLISMKVQYQSLQKHHAFSKQQMQRMKIQIATLMQLLGSKADSDQVERLQDMLSEKNEEIRNLNAKLQRLERSEILLKAHSASRSPAGNSDGPDETYYTDLLRMKLSNSEKDVERLGDELSRQRMKSLSESQRALQLERKLFKSEQLLKQAQSDKLKLQLRVEELQYKYEPKEVEKIPVQRKRREKLPVDIPAPPEGVARGEQMAAVEVTDSKTADLEAVETNRCSEASGSDPRPAKCVRISVEDSDVTDSRPLPKENQQQNERKEGRRRRLQPVEVIHVKSNNSMENQCAQQ
;
A
#
# COMPACT_ATOMS: atom_id res chain seq x y z
N MET A 1 -49.57 -77.39 49.16
CA MET A 1 -49.68 -76.51 50.34
C MET A 1 -48.36 -75.84 50.77
N ALA A 2 -47.28 -76.54 51.15
CA ALA A 2 -46.03 -75.87 51.59
C ALA A 2 -45.19 -75.29 50.43
N ALA A 3 -44.99 -76.08 49.36
CA ALA A 3 -44.25 -75.65 48.17
C ALA A 3 -44.92 -74.50 47.39
N GLU A 4 -46.25 -74.42 47.42
CA GLU A 4 -47.00 -73.32 46.78
C GLU A 4 -46.81 -71.99 47.52
N LYS A 5 -46.77 -72.01 48.86
CA LYS A 5 -46.50 -70.82 49.68
C LYS A 5 -45.07 -70.32 49.50
N GLU A 6 -44.10 -71.22 49.38
CA GLU A 6 -42.70 -70.84 49.08
C GLU A 6 -42.55 -70.25 47.67
N LEU A 7 -43.23 -70.81 46.66
CA LEU A 7 -43.27 -70.23 45.31
C LEU A 7 -43.89 -68.83 45.31
N GLU A 8 -44.94 -68.60 46.10
CA GLU A 8 -45.61 -67.30 46.19
C GLU A 8 -44.72 -66.25 46.88
N LEU A 9 -43.98 -66.64 47.94
CA LEU A 9 -42.97 -65.79 48.57
C LEU A 9 -41.81 -65.45 47.62
N LEU A 10 -41.31 -66.42 46.86
CA LEU A 10 -40.26 -66.20 45.86
C LEU A 10 -40.73 -65.26 44.74
N ARG A 11 -41.98 -65.40 44.29
CA ARG A 11 -42.60 -64.49 43.31
C ARG A 11 -42.77 -63.07 43.86
N ASN A 12 -43.11 -62.92 45.15
CA ASN A 12 -43.20 -61.61 45.79
C ASN A 12 -41.81 -60.96 45.91
N ARG A 13 -40.80 -61.73 46.33
CA ARG A 13 -39.42 -61.25 46.44
C ARG A 13 -38.81 -60.88 45.09
N LEU A 14 -39.12 -61.64 44.03
CA LEU A 14 -38.72 -61.29 42.66
C LEU A 14 -39.34 -59.96 42.24
N ARG A 15 -40.66 -59.77 42.46
CA ARG A 15 -41.35 -58.51 42.16
C ARG A 15 -40.74 -57.33 42.92
N GLU A 16 -40.47 -57.48 44.21
CA GLU A 16 -39.82 -56.43 45.02
C GLU A 16 -38.42 -56.08 44.49
N GLN A 17 -37.64 -57.08 44.06
CA GLN A 17 -36.33 -56.85 43.45
C GLN A 17 -36.45 -56.17 42.09
N GLU A 18 -37.39 -56.58 41.24
CA GLU A 18 -37.66 -55.93 39.95
C GLU A 18 -38.08 -54.47 40.15
N GLU A 19 -38.94 -54.17 41.13
CA GLU A 19 -39.31 -52.80 41.48
C GLU A 19 -38.11 -51.98 41.99
N GLN A 20 -37.22 -52.57 42.79
CA GLN A 20 -35.99 -51.89 43.24
C GLN A 20 -35.04 -51.62 42.08
N VAL A 21 -34.87 -52.57 41.16
CA VAL A 21 -34.08 -52.40 39.94
C VAL A 21 -34.69 -51.31 39.06
N HIS A 22 -36.02 -51.29 38.90
CA HIS A 22 -36.71 -50.23 38.17
C HIS A 22 -36.52 -48.86 38.82
N LYS A 23 -36.65 -48.75 40.15
CA LYS A 23 -36.40 -47.49 40.90
C LYS A 23 -34.94 -47.03 40.76
N ALA A 24 -33.98 -47.95 40.84
CA ALA A 24 -32.56 -47.64 40.64
C ALA A 24 -32.25 -47.22 39.20
N ALA A 25 -32.86 -47.87 38.20
CA ALA A 25 -32.74 -47.48 36.81
C ALA A 25 -33.36 -46.11 36.53
N GLN A 26 -34.52 -45.79 37.13
CA GLN A 26 -35.14 -44.47 37.05
C GLN A 26 -34.29 -43.38 37.71
N ALA A 27 -33.71 -43.66 38.89
CA ALA A 27 -32.78 -42.74 39.55
C ALA A 27 -31.51 -42.54 38.73
N GLY A 28 -30.96 -43.62 38.16
CA GLY A 28 -29.80 -43.56 37.26
C GLY A 28 -30.09 -42.75 35.98
N LEU A 29 -31.26 -42.93 35.38
CA LEU A 29 -31.71 -42.13 34.24
C LEU A 29 -31.88 -40.65 34.62
N GLY A 30 -32.44 -40.36 35.79
CA GLY A 30 -32.59 -39.00 36.31
C GLY A 30 -31.23 -38.31 36.49
N LEU A 31 -30.25 -38.99 37.08
CA LEU A 31 -28.88 -38.48 37.22
C LEU A 31 -28.20 -38.27 35.86
N LEU A 32 -28.41 -39.19 34.91
CA LEU A 32 -27.88 -39.05 33.56
C LEU A 32 -28.47 -37.83 32.85
N ASN A 33 -29.77 -37.60 32.97
CA ASN A 33 -30.43 -36.43 32.39
C ASN A 33 -29.89 -35.13 33.02
N GLN A 34 -29.73 -35.08 34.34
CA GLN A 34 -29.10 -33.93 35.03
C GLN A 34 -27.66 -33.70 34.56
N GLN A 35 -26.89 -34.77 34.37
CA GLN A 35 -25.54 -34.67 33.84
C GLN A 35 -25.52 -34.11 32.41
N VAL A 36 -26.46 -34.53 31.55
CA VAL A 36 -26.60 -34.01 30.19
C VAL A 36 -27.01 -32.54 30.20
N GLU A 37 -27.94 -32.13 31.07
CA GLU A 37 -28.35 -30.72 31.22
C GLU A 37 -27.19 -29.82 31.69
N LEU A 38 -26.46 -30.24 32.72
CA LEU A 38 -25.28 -29.52 33.18
C LEU A 38 -24.20 -29.43 32.11
N GLN A 39 -24.00 -30.51 31.34
CA GLN A 39 -23.06 -30.51 30.22
C GLN A 39 -23.49 -29.53 29.13
N SER A 40 -24.79 -29.49 28.78
CA SER A 40 -25.35 -28.52 27.82
C SER A 40 -25.13 -27.08 28.29
N GLN A 41 -25.41 -26.78 29.56
CA GLN A 41 -25.20 -25.44 30.14
C GLN A 41 -23.72 -25.03 30.12
N LEU A 42 -22.80 -25.95 30.44
CA LEU A 42 -21.37 -25.68 30.35
C LEU A 42 -20.92 -25.42 28.91
N ASP A 43 -21.45 -26.17 27.95
CA ASP A 43 -21.12 -25.99 26.54
C ASP A 43 -21.73 -24.68 25.98
N GLU A 44 -22.93 -24.29 26.41
CA GLU A 44 -23.52 -22.98 26.12
C GLU A 44 -22.66 -21.83 26.67
N GLN A 45 -22.26 -21.91 27.94
CA GLN A 45 -21.37 -20.91 28.55
C GLN A 45 -20.02 -20.82 27.83
N ARG A 46 -19.44 -21.96 27.42
CA ARG A 46 -18.20 -21.98 26.64
C ARG A 46 -18.38 -21.26 25.31
N VAL A 47 -19.47 -21.53 24.59
CA VAL A 47 -19.78 -20.87 23.32
C VAL A 47 -19.97 -19.36 23.52
N GLU A 48 -20.68 -18.93 24.57
CA GLU A 48 -20.85 -17.52 24.90
C GLU A 48 -19.51 -16.84 25.21
N MET A 49 -18.68 -17.46 26.05
CA MET A 49 -17.34 -16.95 26.36
C MET A 49 -16.48 -16.83 25.10
N THR A 50 -16.46 -17.85 24.24
CA THR A 50 -15.73 -17.81 22.96
C THR A 50 -16.22 -16.66 22.07
N LYS A 51 -17.54 -16.46 21.94
CA LYS A 51 -18.10 -15.33 21.17
C LYS A 51 -17.66 -13.98 21.73
N THR A 52 -17.64 -13.82 23.06
CA THR A 52 -17.17 -12.56 23.68
C THR A 52 -15.68 -12.32 23.46
N ILE A 53 -14.86 -13.36 23.52
CA ILE A 53 -13.42 -13.26 23.23
C ILE A 53 -13.21 -12.87 21.76
N GLU A 54 -13.88 -13.54 20.83
CA GLU A 54 -13.79 -13.23 19.40
C GLU A 54 -14.22 -11.77 19.10
N ALA A 55 -15.29 -11.29 19.74
CA ALA A 55 -15.74 -9.90 19.60
C ALA A 55 -14.70 -8.90 20.12
N LEU A 56 -14.16 -9.13 21.33
CA LEU A 56 -13.13 -8.27 21.91
C LEU A 56 -11.83 -8.28 21.10
N GLU A 57 -11.46 -9.42 20.52
CA GLU A 57 -10.31 -9.51 19.61
C GLU A 57 -10.55 -8.68 18.35
N GLN A 58 -11.73 -8.79 17.73
CA GLN A 58 -12.09 -7.98 16.57
C GLN A 58 -12.03 -6.47 16.88
N ASP A 59 -12.61 -6.06 18.01
CA ASP A 59 -12.58 -4.66 18.45
C ASP A 59 -11.14 -4.18 18.71
N LYS A 60 -10.32 -5.00 19.37
CA LYS A 60 -8.90 -4.71 19.58
C LYS A 60 -8.17 -4.48 18.26
N TYR A 61 -8.35 -5.35 17.27
CA TYR A 61 -7.71 -5.18 15.97
C TYR A 61 -8.25 -3.97 15.20
N SER A 62 -9.54 -3.67 15.34
CA SER A 62 -10.15 -2.48 14.73
C SER A 62 -9.57 -1.19 15.33
N LEU A 63 -9.56 -1.10 16.66
CA LEU A 63 -9.02 0.05 17.40
C LEU A 63 -7.51 0.21 17.16
N GLN A 64 -6.75 -0.88 17.08
CA GLN A 64 -5.32 -0.82 16.77
C GLN A 64 -5.09 -0.19 15.39
N ARG A 65 -5.85 -0.60 14.36
CA ARG A 65 -5.72 -0.03 13.01
C ARG A 65 -6.11 1.46 12.99
N GLU A 66 -7.15 1.84 13.72
CA GLU A 66 -7.55 3.24 13.82
C GLU A 66 -6.48 4.08 14.53
N LEU A 67 -5.88 3.55 15.60
CA LEU A 67 -4.76 4.18 16.30
C LEU A 67 -3.57 4.35 15.36
N ASP A 68 -3.16 3.29 14.65
CA ASP A 68 -2.03 3.34 13.72
C ASP A 68 -2.26 4.40 12.63
N LEU A 69 -3.48 4.49 12.08
CA LEU A 69 -3.85 5.51 11.10
C LEU A 69 -3.81 6.93 11.70
N LYS A 70 -4.32 7.12 12.91
CA LYS A 70 -4.28 8.42 13.61
C LYS A 70 -2.84 8.83 13.91
N THR A 71 -1.98 7.89 14.31
CA THR A 71 -0.55 8.12 14.53
C THR A 71 0.12 8.58 13.24
N GLN A 72 -0.08 7.86 12.13
CA GLN A 72 0.45 8.27 10.83
C GLN A 72 -0.05 9.67 10.43
N MET A 73 -1.34 9.96 10.60
CA MET A 73 -1.90 11.27 10.30
C MET A 73 -1.27 12.37 11.15
N LEU A 74 -1.04 12.11 12.45
CA LEU A 74 -0.35 13.05 13.33
C LEU A 74 1.11 13.28 12.90
N GLU A 75 1.83 12.23 12.50
CA GLU A 75 3.19 12.34 11.97
C GLU A 75 3.22 13.20 10.69
N PHE A 76 2.26 13.01 9.77
CA PHE A 76 2.13 13.86 8.58
C PHE A 76 1.86 15.32 8.95
N LEU A 77 0.89 15.59 9.82
CA LEU A 77 0.59 16.96 10.27
C LEU A 77 1.77 17.62 10.99
N GLN A 78 2.52 16.86 11.80
CA GLN A 78 3.74 17.34 12.43
C GLN A 78 4.81 17.69 11.39
N SER A 79 4.97 16.86 10.36
CA SER A 79 5.91 17.14 9.27
C SER A 79 5.51 18.41 8.49
N ASP A 80 4.22 18.57 8.17
CA ASP A 80 3.70 19.75 7.50
C ASP A 80 3.91 21.00 8.36
N TYR A 81 3.63 20.93 9.66
CA TYR A 81 3.87 22.03 10.59
C TYR A 81 5.35 22.42 10.65
N GLU A 82 6.26 21.46 10.74
CA GLU A 82 7.70 21.74 10.77
C GLU A 82 8.19 22.32 9.43
N THR A 83 7.64 21.89 8.28
CA THR A 83 7.97 22.51 6.99
C THR A 83 7.48 23.94 6.91
N PHE A 84 6.25 24.23 7.34
CA PHE A 84 5.69 25.58 7.36
C PHE A 84 6.48 26.50 8.29
N LYS A 85 6.81 26.03 9.49
CA LYS A 85 7.64 26.75 10.47
C LYS A 85 9.02 27.08 9.91
N LYS A 86 9.67 26.13 9.21
CA LYS A 86 10.96 26.35 8.55
C LYS A 86 10.85 27.40 7.44
N GLN A 87 9.81 27.31 6.60
CA GLN A 87 9.56 28.29 5.53
C GLN A 87 9.32 29.68 6.11
N GLN A 88 8.45 29.82 7.12
CA GLN A 88 8.19 31.10 7.77
C GLN A 88 9.47 31.70 8.36
N LYS A 89 10.28 30.89 9.04
CA LYS A 89 11.56 31.34 9.58
C LYS A 89 12.51 31.83 8.48
N GLN A 90 12.65 31.07 7.40
CA GLN A 90 13.47 31.46 6.25
C GLN A 90 13.01 32.79 5.64
N THR A 91 11.70 32.97 5.43
CA THR A 91 11.18 34.25 4.90
C THR A 91 11.44 35.43 5.83
N LEU A 92 11.39 35.21 7.15
CA LEU A 92 11.66 36.24 8.14
C LEU A 92 13.15 36.60 8.15
N ASP A 93 14.02 35.60 8.13
CA ASP A 93 15.47 35.77 8.07
C ASP A 93 15.86 36.53 6.77
N GLU A 94 15.31 36.15 5.61
CA GLU A 94 15.53 36.83 4.33
C GLU A 94 15.08 38.30 4.36
N HIS A 95 13.90 38.58 4.92
CA HIS A 95 13.41 39.96 5.08
C HIS A 95 14.28 40.78 6.03
N GLN A 96 14.73 40.20 7.14
CA GLN A 96 15.62 40.86 8.09
C GLN A 96 16.97 41.18 7.43
N GLU A 97 17.60 40.22 6.76
CA GLU A 97 18.86 40.45 6.07
C GLU A 97 18.72 41.49 4.95
N HIS A 98 17.61 41.48 4.21
CA HIS A 98 17.34 42.49 3.18
C HIS A 98 17.25 43.89 3.78
N LEU A 99 16.55 44.03 4.91
CA LEU A 99 16.43 45.30 5.63
C LEU A 99 17.77 45.77 6.18
N GLU A 100 18.56 44.88 6.77
CA GLU A 100 19.91 45.18 7.26
C GLU A 100 20.83 45.62 6.12
N ARG A 101 20.82 44.92 4.97
CA ARG A 101 21.55 45.34 3.76
C ARG A 101 21.11 46.73 3.29
N SER A 102 19.80 46.99 3.23
CA SER A 102 19.26 48.30 2.84
C SER A 102 19.70 49.42 3.78
N HIS A 103 19.61 49.20 5.09
CA HIS A 103 20.07 50.17 6.09
C HIS A 103 21.58 50.41 6.01
N ASN A 104 22.39 49.36 5.85
CA ASN A 104 23.84 49.48 5.72
C ASN A 104 24.23 50.28 4.46
N MET A 105 23.53 50.05 3.34
CA MET A 105 23.73 50.85 2.13
C MET A 105 23.41 52.32 2.39
N ALA A 106 22.25 52.65 2.97
CA ALA A 106 21.87 54.02 3.29
C ALA A 106 22.84 54.71 4.27
N LEU A 107 23.29 53.99 5.31
CA LEU A 107 24.30 54.48 6.25
C LEU A 107 25.64 54.76 5.56
N SER A 108 26.08 53.87 4.67
CA SER A 108 27.32 54.07 3.91
C SER A 108 27.22 55.28 2.97
N GLU A 109 26.07 55.49 2.32
CA GLU A 109 25.82 56.65 1.46
C GLU A 109 25.84 57.96 2.26
N LEU A 110 25.17 58.00 3.41
CA LEU A 110 25.17 59.17 4.30
C LEU A 110 26.57 59.43 4.86
N HIS A 111 27.28 58.40 5.30
CA HIS A 111 28.64 58.51 5.78
C HIS A 111 29.58 59.08 4.69
N ASN A 112 29.48 58.57 3.46
CA ASN A 112 30.22 59.10 2.32
C ASN A 112 29.89 60.57 2.01
N LYS A 113 28.62 60.99 2.15
CA LYS A 113 28.22 62.40 2.00
C LYS A 113 28.84 63.26 3.10
N ILE A 114 28.83 62.79 4.35
CA ILE A 114 29.45 63.51 5.47
C ILE A 114 30.95 63.71 5.22
N LEU A 115 31.68 62.66 4.83
CA LEU A 115 33.11 62.75 4.53
C LEU A 115 33.41 63.75 3.41
N LYS A 116 32.61 63.76 2.33
CA LYS A 116 32.75 64.73 1.24
C LYS A 116 32.50 66.17 1.68
N MET A 117 31.48 66.39 2.52
CA MET A 117 31.17 67.71 3.05
C MET A 117 32.26 68.19 4.04
N GLN A 118 32.83 67.27 4.83
CA GLN A 118 33.96 67.56 5.72
C GLN A 118 35.20 67.96 4.92
N SER A 119 35.58 67.21 3.88
CA SER A 119 36.73 67.56 3.06
C SER A 119 36.56 68.92 2.36
N ALA A 120 35.37 69.20 1.81
CA ALA A 120 35.08 70.50 1.21
C ALA A 120 35.11 71.66 2.23
N LEU A 121 34.66 71.42 3.46
CA LEU A 121 34.75 72.38 4.55
C LEU A 121 36.20 72.67 4.93
N GLU A 122 37.03 71.62 5.08
CA GLU A 122 38.46 71.75 5.38
C GLU A 122 39.22 72.51 4.27
N GLU A 123 38.92 72.22 3.01
CA GLU A 123 39.45 72.94 1.85
C GLU A 123 39.07 74.43 1.89
N SER A 124 37.79 74.75 2.14
CA SER A 124 37.32 76.14 2.25
C SER A 124 37.99 76.87 3.41
N GLN A 125 38.13 76.22 4.58
CA GLN A 125 38.80 76.81 5.74
C GLN A 125 40.29 77.07 5.48
N LEU A 126 40.96 76.18 4.72
CA LEU A 126 42.35 76.38 4.32
C LEU A 126 42.47 77.60 3.39
N MET A 127 41.58 77.71 2.40
CA MET A 127 41.53 78.86 1.49
C MET A 127 41.27 80.17 2.24
N GLU A 128 40.36 80.16 3.21
CA GLU A 128 40.08 81.30 4.07
C GLU A 128 41.31 81.73 4.88
N LYS A 129 42.02 80.78 5.50
CA LYS A 129 43.27 81.07 6.23
C LYS A 129 44.34 81.68 5.33
N GLN A 130 44.51 81.16 4.11
CA GLN A 130 45.45 81.70 3.13
C GLN A 130 45.09 83.13 2.71
N LEU A 131 43.81 83.42 2.50
CA LEU A 131 43.34 84.78 2.17
C LEU A 131 43.52 85.75 3.34
N LYS A 132 43.21 85.33 4.57
CA LYS A 132 43.45 86.13 5.78
C LYS A 132 44.92 86.50 5.94
N HIS A 133 45.83 85.53 5.80
CA HIS A 133 47.26 85.79 5.88
C HIS A 133 47.75 86.76 4.80
N LYS A 134 47.30 86.61 3.55
CA LYS A 134 47.62 87.56 2.48
C LYS A 134 47.14 88.98 2.81
N LEU A 135 45.95 89.12 3.40
CA LEU A 135 45.38 90.41 3.78
C LEU A 135 46.17 91.03 4.94
N GLU A 136 46.60 90.23 5.92
CA GLU A 136 47.44 90.66 7.03
C GLU A 136 48.80 91.19 6.55
N VAL A 137 49.49 90.45 5.68
CA VAL A 137 50.75 90.91 5.06
C VAL A 137 50.56 92.23 4.29
N GLN A 138 49.45 92.37 3.55
CA GLN A 138 49.13 93.63 2.86
C GLN A 138 48.88 94.78 3.86
N THR A 139 48.21 94.50 4.98
CA THR A 139 47.89 95.48 6.02
C THR A 139 49.16 95.93 6.75
N GLU A 140 50.05 95.00 7.10
CA GLU A 140 51.37 95.28 7.66
C GLU A 140 52.24 96.12 6.71
N THR A 141 52.27 95.74 5.43
CA THR A 141 53.02 96.50 4.41
C THR A 141 52.50 97.94 4.32
N LEU A 142 51.19 98.15 4.40
CA LEU A 142 50.58 99.47 4.40
C LEU A 142 50.92 100.26 5.66
N ASN A 143 50.84 99.63 6.83
CA ASN A 143 51.23 100.25 8.11
C ASN A 143 52.70 100.66 8.12
N ASN A 144 53.61 99.80 7.64
CA ASN A 144 55.03 100.14 7.51
C ASN A 144 55.23 101.38 6.63
N LYS A 145 54.49 101.52 5.53
CA LYS A 145 54.56 102.73 4.68
C LYS A 145 54.03 103.97 5.40
N VAL A 146 52.99 103.84 6.23
CA VAL A 146 52.47 104.95 7.06
C VAL A 146 53.48 105.36 8.14
N GLU A 147 54.13 104.40 8.79
CA GLU A 147 55.16 104.66 9.79
C GLU A 147 56.42 105.28 9.19
N GLU A 148 56.87 104.81 8.02
CA GLU A 148 57.96 105.43 7.27
C GLU A 148 57.65 106.92 6.99
N LEU A 149 56.44 107.24 6.55
CA LEU A 149 56.00 108.63 6.33
C LEU A 149 56.00 109.46 7.62
N ARG A 150 55.58 108.87 8.74
CA ARG A 150 55.58 109.53 10.06
C ARG A 150 57.00 109.77 10.57
N ALA A 151 57.89 108.79 10.47
CA ALA A 151 59.28 108.92 10.91
C ALA A 151 60.06 109.99 10.11
N VAL A 152 59.79 110.12 8.80
CA VAL A 152 60.33 111.22 7.98
C VAL A 152 59.81 112.57 8.47
N ASN A 153 58.55 112.66 8.87
CA ASN A 153 57.96 113.87 9.43
C ASN A 153 58.58 114.24 10.79
N ASP A 154 58.78 113.28 11.69
CA ASP A 154 59.24 113.51 13.06
C ASP A 154 60.75 113.82 13.12
N ARG A 155 61.58 113.20 12.26
CA ARG A 155 63.02 113.54 12.12
C ARG A 155 63.26 114.96 11.66
N SER A 156 62.26 115.63 11.09
CA SER A 156 62.36 117.06 10.74
C SER A 156 62.19 118.00 11.93
N GLN A 157 61.70 117.53 13.09
CA GLN A 157 61.20 118.39 14.18
C GLN A 157 62.04 118.43 15.46
N THR A 158 63.04 117.58 15.68
CA THR A 158 63.75 117.50 16.99
C THR A 158 65.29 117.46 16.86
N LEU A 159 65.95 118.49 17.42
CA LEU A 159 67.41 118.64 17.54
C LEU A 159 67.89 118.37 19.00
N VAL A 160 68.81 117.40 19.14
CA VAL A 160 69.98 117.16 20.04
C VAL A 160 70.09 117.90 21.40
N PRO A 161 70.29 117.20 22.56
CA PRO A 161 71.64 117.18 23.21
C PRO A 161 72.04 115.98 24.13
N SER A 162 73.37 115.70 24.13
CA SER A 162 74.21 115.09 25.20
C SER A 162 74.78 113.69 24.96
N GLU A 163 75.65 113.60 23.94
CA GLU A 163 76.20 112.38 23.36
C GLU A 163 76.76 111.34 24.35
N MET A 164 77.40 111.70 25.48
CA MET A 164 78.05 110.70 26.35
C MET A 164 77.08 109.98 27.31
N MET A 165 76.11 110.71 27.87
CA MET A 165 75.05 110.11 28.69
C MET A 165 74.05 109.39 27.78
N GLU A 166 73.81 109.94 26.58
CA GLU A 166 73.07 109.29 25.51
C GLU A 166 73.74 107.99 25.07
N VAL A 167 75.07 107.92 24.94
CA VAL A 167 75.79 106.68 24.58
C VAL A 167 75.64 105.61 25.66
N GLN A 168 75.80 105.93 26.96
CA GLN A 168 75.61 104.93 28.02
C GLN A 168 74.16 104.45 28.15
N ILE A 169 73.19 105.37 28.01
CA ILE A 169 71.77 105.02 28.01
C ILE A 169 71.48 104.15 26.77
N SER A 170 72.01 104.52 25.60
CA SER A 170 71.87 103.75 24.35
C SER A 170 72.52 102.36 24.47
N GLU A 171 73.67 102.22 25.12
CA GLU A 171 74.32 100.93 25.36
C GLU A 171 73.49 100.03 26.28
N LEU A 172 72.93 100.57 27.37
CA LEU A 172 72.05 99.83 28.28
C LEU A 172 70.71 99.49 27.63
N GLU A 173 70.16 100.37 26.82
CA GLU A 173 68.95 100.13 26.03
C GLU A 173 69.18 99.03 25.00
N ASN A 174 70.31 99.08 24.27
CA ASN A 174 70.72 98.01 23.36
C ASN A 174 70.87 96.68 24.10
N ARG A 175 71.50 96.67 25.28
CA ARG A 175 71.65 95.47 26.11
C ARG A 175 70.30 94.92 26.59
N LYS A 176 69.38 95.80 26.96
CA LYS A 176 68.02 95.42 27.36
C LYS A 176 67.25 94.81 26.19
N VAL A 177 67.34 95.43 25.00
CA VAL A 177 66.71 94.90 23.78
C VAL A 177 67.32 93.54 23.39
N GLU A 178 68.63 93.35 23.51
CA GLU A 178 69.28 92.04 23.31
C GLU A 178 68.76 90.98 24.29
N LEU A 179 68.59 91.33 25.57
CA LEU A 179 68.04 90.43 26.58
C LEU A 179 66.55 90.13 26.36
N GLU A 180 65.77 91.12 25.94
CA GLU A 180 64.35 90.93 25.58
C GLU A 180 64.20 90.05 24.34
N GLN A 181 65.04 90.23 23.32
CA GLN A 181 65.08 89.37 22.14
C GLN A 181 65.44 87.93 22.49
N THR A 182 66.49 87.71 23.31
CA THR A 182 66.88 86.36 23.73
C THR A 182 65.82 85.69 24.60
N LEU A 183 65.15 86.44 25.48
CA LEU A 183 64.01 85.94 26.25
C LEU A 183 62.85 85.55 25.33
N GLN A 184 62.51 86.40 24.36
CA GLN A 184 61.43 86.11 23.42
C GLN A 184 61.74 84.89 22.55
N GLU A 185 62.98 84.76 22.07
CA GLU A 185 63.42 83.56 21.37
C GLU A 185 63.34 82.30 22.24
N SER A 186 63.69 82.39 23.53
CA SER A 186 63.57 81.25 24.45
C SER A 186 62.11 80.83 24.66
N LEU A 187 61.19 81.79 24.80
CA LEU A 187 59.75 81.52 24.93
C LEU A 187 59.19 80.89 23.64
N CYS A 188 59.57 81.40 22.47
CA CYS A 188 59.16 80.80 21.20
C CYS A 188 59.69 79.36 21.04
N ARG A 189 60.94 79.10 21.47
CA ARG A 189 61.51 77.74 21.48
C ARG A 189 60.76 76.84 22.46
N GLU A 190 60.42 77.32 23.65
CA GLU A 190 59.67 76.58 24.67
C GLU A 190 58.27 76.20 24.16
N GLN A 191 57.50 77.16 23.63
CA GLN A 191 56.19 76.90 23.03
C GLN A 191 56.26 75.90 21.87
N GLN A 192 57.33 75.94 21.07
CA GLN A 192 57.54 74.97 19.99
C GLN A 192 57.79 73.55 20.54
N VAL A 193 58.54 73.42 21.65
CA VAL A 193 58.77 72.15 22.32
C VAL A 193 57.49 71.62 22.97
N GLU A 194 56.70 72.47 23.62
CA GLU A 194 55.40 72.10 24.19
C GLU A 194 54.42 71.58 23.14
N LEU A 195 54.30 72.26 22.00
CA LEU A 195 53.45 71.79 20.89
C LEU A 195 53.91 70.43 20.38
N ARG A 196 55.23 70.21 20.26
CA ARG A 196 55.79 68.91 19.88
C ARG A 196 55.50 67.85 20.94
N ALA A 197 55.66 68.16 22.22
CA ALA A 197 55.35 67.27 23.33
C ALA A 197 53.86 66.87 23.33
N CYS A 198 52.94 67.83 23.18
CA CYS A 198 51.51 67.54 23.05
C CYS A 198 51.20 66.68 21.80
N SER A 199 51.89 66.92 20.68
CA SER A 199 51.69 66.11 19.48
C SER A 199 52.18 64.67 19.64
N LEU A 200 53.32 64.47 20.30
CA LEU A 200 53.88 63.15 20.62
C LEU A 200 53.01 62.43 21.66
N GLN A 201 52.48 63.15 22.65
CA GLN A 201 51.57 62.59 23.64
C GLN A 201 50.30 62.03 22.98
N ARG A 202 49.65 62.79 22.10
CA ARG A 202 48.49 62.30 21.33
C ARG A 202 48.83 61.15 20.37
N GLN A 203 50.07 61.07 19.89
CA GLN A 203 50.53 59.93 19.10
C GLN A 203 50.71 58.69 19.97
N LEU A 204 51.27 58.84 21.17
CA LEU A 204 51.40 57.76 22.14
C LEU A 204 50.02 57.24 22.58
N GLU A 205 49.07 58.11 22.90
CA GLU A 205 47.70 57.74 23.27
C GLU A 205 47.02 56.90 22.17
N ARG A 206 47.11 57.34 20.90
CA ARG A 206 46.58 56.57 19.76
C ARG A 206 47.26 55.21 19.60
N LEU A 207 48.59 55.17 19.71
CA LEU A 207 49.33 53.90 19.63
C LEU A 207 48.98 52.96 20.78
N THR A 208 48.70 53.48 21.98
CA THR A 208 48.24 52.67 23.11
C THR A 208 46.84 52.12 22.88
N GLU A 209 45.91 52.92 22.35
CA GLU A 209 44.56 52.47 21.99
C GLU A 209 44.61 51.38 20.89
N GLU A 210 45.38 51.59 19.83
CA GLU A 210 45.58 50.60 18.76
C GLU A 210 46.19 49.29 19.29
N LYS A 211 47.13 49.38 20.25
CA LYS A 211 47.71 48.21 20.91
C LYS A 211 46.65 47.45 21.71
N GLU A 212 45.83 48.14 22.49
CA GLU A 212 44.74 47.54 23.26
C GLU A 212 43.66 46.93 22.36
N GLU A 213 43.36 47.54 21.22
CA GLU A 213 42.47 46.97 20.20
C GLU A 213 43.01 45.67 19.63
N ARG A 214 44.29 45.65 19.23
CA ARG A 214 44.98 44.44 18.75
C ARG A 214 45.00 43.33 19.80
N GLU A 215 45.20 43.68 21.07
CA GLU A 215 45.15 42.72 22.18
C GLU A 215 43.73 42.16 22.36
N ARG A 216 42.68 43.00 22.28
CA ARG A 216 41.28 42.56 22.31
C ARG A 216 40.93 41.63 21.14
N GLU A 217 41.36 41.97 19.93
CA GLU A 217 41.19 41.12 18.74
C GLU A 217 41.90 39.78 18.88
N ALA A 218 43.14 39.78 19.38
CA ALA A 218 43.90 38.56 19.64
C ALA A 218 43.17 37.65 20.64
N VAL A 219 42.71 38.21 21.78
CA VAL A 219 41.94 37.47 22.79
C VAL A 219 40.64 36.91 22.19
N SER A 220 39.92 37.70 21.39
CA SER A 220 38.71 37.23 20.69
C SER A 220 39.00 36.06 19.75
N CYS A 221 40.10 36.14 18.97
CA CYS A 221 40.52 35.08 18.07
C CYS A 221 40.92 33.80 18.82
N PHE A 222 41.66 33.93 19.93
CA PHE A 222 41.99 32.79 20.79
C PHE A 222 40.74 32.12 21.38
N ASN A 223 39.78 32.92 21.86
CA ASN A 223 38.52 32.39 22.39
C ASN A 223 37.69 31.68 21.30
N ALA A 224 37.62 32.22 20.08
CA ALA A 224 36.95 31.58 18.96
C ALA A 224 37.63 30.26 18.55
N LEU A 225 38.97 30.24 18.54
CA LEU A 225 39.76 29.04 18.29
C LEU A 225 39.52 27.97 19.36
N GLU A 226 39.47 28.34 20.63
CA GLU A 226 39.22 27.42 21.73
C GLU A 226 37.83 26.78 21.64
N LYS A 227 36.78 27.58 21.37
CA LYS A 227 35.44 27.06 21.08
C LYS A 227 35.42 26.11 19.88
N SER A 228 36.15 26.44 18.81
CA SER A 228 36.26 25.53 17.65
C SER A 228 36.98 24.22 18.01
N ARG A 229 37.99 24.26 18.89
CA ARG A 229 38.65 23.06 19.41
C ARG A 229 37.73 22.23 20.29
N GLU A 230 36.91 22.85 21.14
CA GLU A 230 35.88 22.17 21.94
C GLU A 230 34.88 21.45 21.05
N VAL A 231 34.29 22.16 20.07
CA VAL A 231 33.36 21.56 19.10
C VAL A 231 34.02 20.41 18.33
N ASN A 232 35.29 20.55 17.93
CA ASN A 232 36.01 19.44 17.29
C ASN A 232 36.19 18.23 18.21
N ARG A 233 36.46 18.43 19.51
CA ARG A 233 36.53 17.33 20.48
C ARG A 233 35.17 16.66 20.65
N ASP A 234 34.09 17.44 20.73
CA ASP A 234 32.73 16.90 20.83
C ASP A 234 32.34 16.10 19.59
N LEU A 235 32.66 16.61 18.39
CA LEU A 235 32.46 15.89 17.14
C LEU A 235 33.31 14.62 17.06
N GLN A 236 34.54 14.63 17.56
CA GLN A 236 35.38 13.44 17.65
C GLN A 236 34.77 12.41 18.61
N ILE A 237 34.26 12.83 19.77
CA ILE A 237 33.56 11.95 20.72
C ILE A 237 32.31 11.35 20.07
N GLN A 238 31.52 12.14 19.33
CA GLN A 238 30.35 11.64 18.59
C GLN A 238 30.75 10.64 17.51
N LEU A 239 31.83 10.90 16.77
CA LEU A 239 32.35 9.97 15.77
C LEU A 239 32.78 8.65 16.42
N ASP A 240 33.51 8.71 17.55
CA ASP A 240 33.94 7.53 18.29
C ASP A 240 32.75 6.73 18.83
N GLN A 241 31.70 7.40 19.31
CA GLN A 241 30.44 6.77 19.74
C GLN A 241 29.74 6.05 18.58
N VAL A 242 29.65 6.69 17.40
CA VAL A 242 29.05 6.07 16.21
C VAL A 242 29.88 4.88 15.73
N LEU A 243 31.21 4.99 15.77
CA LEU A 243 32.10 3.89 15.41
C LEU A 243 31.97 2.71 16.39
N GLN A 244 31.82 2.97 17.70
CA GLN A 244 31.54 1.93 18.70
C GLN A 244 30.18 1.28 18.46
N GLN A 245 29.12 2.07 18.23
CA GLN A 245 27.79 1.55 17.90
C GLN A 245 27.77 0.71 16.62
N ALA A 246 28.59 1.06 15.63
CA ALA A 246 28.75 0.30 14.39
C ALA A 246 29.58 -0.98 14.57
N GLN A 247 30.45 -1.05 15.58
CA GLN A 247 31.27 -2.23 15.89
C GLN A 247 30.56 -3.23 16.82
N ASP A 248 29.48 -2.84 17.50
CA ASP A 248 28.71 -3.73 18.36
C ASP A 248 27.98 -4.84 17.55
N PRO A 249 28.40 -6.12 17.65
CA PRO A 249 27.82 -7.22 16.88
C PRO A 249 26.43 -7.64 17.39
N ASN A 250 25.97 -7.10 18.52
CA ASN A 250 24.64 -7.31 19.09
C ASN A 250 23.73 -6.07 18.97
N SER A 251 24.19 -4.99 18.34
CA SER A 251 23.37 -3.83 18.01
C SER A 251 22.44 -4.19 16.85
N LYS A 252 21.30 -4.78 17.18
CA LYS A 252 20.19 -4.90 16.25
C LYS A 252 19.71 -3.51 15.87
N GLY A 253 19.88 -3.16 14.59
CA GLY A 253 19.03 -2.20 13.90
C GLY A 253 19.15 -0.76 14.36
N ASN A 254 20.00 -0.01 13.67
CA ASN A 254 19.74 1.41 13.37
C ASN A 254 20.26 1.80 11.97
N SER A 255 20.57 0.81 11.13
CA SER A 255 20.97 1.02 9.75
C SER A 255 20.09 0.17 8.86
N LEU A 256 19.48 0.82 7.88
CA LEU A 256 18.59 0.20 6.88
C LEU A 256 19.24 -1.02 6.21
N PHE A 257 20.58 -1.04 6.11
CA PHE A 257 21.33 -2.17 5.58
C PHE A 257 21.39 -3.38 6.52
N ALA A 258 21.47 -3.17 7.83
CA ALA A 258 21.45 -4.27 8.81
C ALA A 258 20.07 -4.94 8.85
N GLU A 259 19.00 -4.15 8.82
CA GLU A 259 17.64 -4.69 8.70
C GLU A 259 17.42 -5.44 7.38
N LEU A 260 18.00 -4.94 6.28
CA LEU A 260 17.93 -5.63 4.99
C LEU A 260 18.70 -6.94 5.00
N GLU A 261 19.85 -7.00 5.68
CA GLU A 261 20.63 -8.23 5.81
C GLU A 261 19.95 -9.25 6.74
N ASP A 262 19.35 -8.79 7.84
CA ASP A 262 18.52 -9.61 8.72
C ASP A 262 17.30 -10.15 7.97
N LYS A 263 16.59 -9.29 7.22
CA LYS A 263 15.46 -9.70 6.35
C LYS A 263 15.93 -10.67 5.27
N ARG A 264 17.10 -10.48 4.67
CA ARG A 264 17.65 -11.42 3.68
C ARG A 264 17.91 -12.78 4.34
N ALA A 265 18.57 -12.81 5.50
CA ALA A 265 18.89 -14.04 6.21
C ALA A 265 17.62 -14.78 6.67
N GLU A 266 16.59 -14.05 7.09
CA GLU A 266 15.27 -14.62 7.41
C GLU A 266 14.59 -15.20 6.16
N MET A 267 14.58 -14.47 5.04
CA MET A 267 14.03 -14.94 3.77
C MET A 267 14.77 -16.17 3.24
N GLU A 268 16.10 -16.22 3.40
CA GLU A 268 16.90 -17.37 3.01
C GLU A 268 16.59 -18.59 3.88
N LYS A 269 16.46 -18.41 5.21
CA LYS A 269 16.01 -19.48 6.11
C LYS A 269 14.61 -19.99 5.76
N GLN A 270 13.68 -19.09 5.46
CA GLN A 270 12.33 -19.45 5.02
C GLN A 270 12.35 -20.23 3.70
N LEU A 271 13.16 -19.78 2.74
CA LEU A 271 13.33 -20.45 1.44
C LEU A 271 13.90 -21.86 1.61
N ILE A 272 14.92 -22.03 2.46
CA ILE A 272 15.50 -23.33 2.78
C ILE A 272 14.45 -24.23 3.44
N SER A 273 13.70 -23.71 4.42
CA SER A 273 12.63 -24.45 5.09
C SER A 273 11.54 -24.92 4.11
N MET A 274 11.03 -24.03 3.26
CA MET A 274 10.06 -24.38 2.21
C MET A 274 10.64 -25.41 1.23
N LYS A 275 11.92 -25.30 0.86
CA LYS A 275 12.56 -26.27 -0.04
C LYS A 275 12.64 -27.65 0.58
N VAL A 276 12.96 -27.76 1.86
CA VAL A 276 12.97 -29.02 2.61
C VAL A 276 11.55 -29.60 2.71
N GLN A 277 10.56 -28.77 3.02
CA GLN A 277 9.14 -29.18 3.06
C GLN A 277 8.63 -29.65 1.69
N TYR A 278 8.99 -28.95 0.61
CA TYR A 278 8.62 -29.37 -0.74
C TYR A 278 9.25 -30.72 -1.11
N GLN A 279 10.54 -30.91 -0.78
CA GLN A 279 11.21 -32.19 -1.02
C GLN A 279 10.61 -33.34 -0.20
N SER A 280 10.21 -33.10 1.06
CA SER A 280 9.54 -34.12 1.86
C SER A 280 8.17 -34.45 1.30
N LEU A 281 7.38 -33.43 0.93
CA LEU A 281 6.06 -33.61 0.32
C LEU A 281 6.14 -34.35 -1.02
N GLN A 282 7.15 -34.04 -1.85
CA GLN A 282 7.41 -34.73 -3.11
C GLN A 282 7.72 -36.22 -2.88
N LYS A 283 8.53 -36.55 -1.87
CA LYS A 283 8.81 -37.94 -1.47
C LYS A 283 7.54 -38.65 -0.99
N HIS A 284 6.70 -37.98 -0.17
CA HIS A 284 5.41 -38.52 0.27
C HIS A 284 4.46 -38.79 -0.91
N HIS A 285 4.35 -37.85 -1.85
CA HIS A 285 3.52 -38.03 -3.04
C HIS A 285 4.01 -39.18 -3.92
N ALA A 286 5.34 -39.30 -4.13
CA ALA A 286 5.91 -40.44 -4.85
C ALA A 286 5.61 -41.78 -4.17
N PHE A 287 5.72 -41.85 -2.85
CA PHE A 287 5.37 -43.03 -2.06
C PHE A 287 3.87 -43.36 -2.15
N SER A 288 2.99 -42.38 -1.98
CA SER A 288 1.54 -42.56 -2.10
C SER A 288 1.15 -43.05 -3.51
N LYS A 289 1.78 -42.50 -4.55
CA LYS A 289 1.59 -42.96 -5.94
C LYS A 289 1.98 -44.44 -6.11
N GLN A 290 3.09 -44.88 -5.50
CA GLN A 290 3.49 -46.29 -5.52
C GLN A 290 2.49 -47.17 -4.77
N GLN A 291 1.99 -46.74 -3.59
CA GLN A 291 0.96 -47.47 -2.86
C GLN A 291 -0.33 -47.60 -3.68
N MET A 292 -0.78 -46.52 -4.31
CA MET A 292 -1.94 -46.51 -5.19
C MET A 292 -1.75 -47.47 -6.38
N GLN A 293 -0.56 -47.50 -6.99
CA GLN A 293 -0.25 -48.46 -8.05
C GLN A 293 -0.33 -49.91 -7.56
N ARG A 294 0.18 -50.22 -6.36
CA ARG A 294 0.06 -51.55 -5.76
C ARG A 294 -1.40 -51.93 -5.51
N MET A 295 -2.20 -51.03 -4.94
CA MET A 295 -3.64 -51.25 -4.75
C MET A 295 -4.37 -51.44 -6.09
N LYS A 296 -4.04 -50.64 -7.12
CA LYS A 296 -4.61 -50.81 -8.46
C LYS A 296 -4.32 -52.20 -9.03
N ILE A 297 -3.09 -52.70 -8.87
CA ILE A 297 -2.73 -54.06 -9.30
C ILE A 297 -3.53 -55.09 -8.50
N GLN A 298 -3.63 -54.96 -7.18
CA GLN A 298 -4.42 -55.88 -6.35
C GLN A 298 -5.90 -55.89 -6.73
N ILE A 299 -6.51 -54.71 -6.96
CA ILE A 299 -7.89 -54.59 -7.42
C ILE A 299 -8.05 -55.18 -8.82
N ALA A 300 -7.13 -54.92 -9.75
CA ALA A 300 -7.16 -55.52 -11.08
C ALA A 300 -7.10 -57.04 -11.02
N THR A 301 -6.22 -57.62 -10.18
CA THR A 301 -6.14 -59.06 -9.97
C THR A 301 -7.43 -59.62 -9.36
N LEU A 302 -8.00 -58.97 -8.33
CA LEU A 302 -9.28 -59.37 -7.76
C LEU A 302 -10.41 -59.29 -8.78
N MET A 303 -10.46 -58.22 -9.58
CA MET A 303 -11.44 -58.03 -10.64
C MET A 303 -11.29 -59.07 -11.74
N GLN A 304 -10.07 -59.48 -12.08
CA GLN A 304 -9.81 -60.58 -13.02
C GLN A 304 -10.25 -61.94 -12.46
N LEU A 305 -10.04 -62.19 -11.17
CA LEU A 305 -10.52 -63.38 -10.46
C LEU A 305 -12.06 -63.41 -10.31
N LEU A 306 -12.70 -62.23 -10.20
CA LEU A 306 -14.16 -62.09 -10.13
C LEU A 306 -14.82 -62.18 -11.52
N GLY A 307 -14.20 -61.60 -12.55
CA GLY A 307 -14.68 -61.69 -13.93
C GLY A 307 -14.65 -63.11 -14.48
N SER A 308 -13.63 -63.90 -14.10
CA SER A 308 -13.52 -65.31 -14.52
C SER A 308 -14.55 -66.24 -13.86
N LYS A 309 -15.13 -65.88 -12.70
CA LYS A 309 -16.21 -66.64 -12.08
C LYS A 309 -17.59 -66.35 -12.68
N ALA A 310 -17.86 -65.08 -13.01
CA ALA A 310 -19.14 -64.69 -13.61
C ALA A 310 -19.34 -65.28 -15.02
N ASP A 311 -18.27 -65.35 -15.82
CA ASP A 311 -18.31 -66.00 -17.13
C ASP A 311 -18.51 -67.52 -17.03
N SER A 312 -17.94 -68.18 -16.01
CA SER A 312 -18.12 -69.62 -15.79
C SER A 312 -19.58 -69.98 -15.47
N ASP A 313 -20.21 -69.26 -14.54
CA ASP A 313 -21.61 -69.51 -14.13
C ASP A 313 -22.62 -69.14 -15.24
N GLN A 314 -22.26 -68.21 -16.14
CA GLN A 314 -23.07 -67.86 -17.30
C GLN A 314 -22.94 -68.90 -18.41
N VAL A 315 -21.73 -69.39 -18.66
CA VAL A 315 -21.48 -70.46 -19.64
C VAL A 315 -22.14 -71.75 -19.19
N GLU A 316 -22.05 -72.12 -17.91
CA GLU A 316 -22.70 -73.32 -17.35
C GLU A 316 -24.23 -73.25 -17.51
N ARG A 317 -24.86 -72.11 -17.19
CA ARG A 317 -26.30 -71.89 -17.43
C ARG A 317 -26.70 -71.96 -18.90
N LEU A 318 -25.90 -71.41 -19.80
CA LEU A 318 -26.15 -71.50 -21.25
C LEU A 318 -25.99 -72.95 -21.75
N GLN A 319 -25.06 -73.69 -21.16
CA GLN A 319 -24.80 -75.09 -21.49
C GLN A 319 -25.92 -76.00 -20.98
N ASP A 320 -26.44 -75.74 -19.79
CA ASP A 320 -27.64 -76.39 -19.24
C ASP A 320 -28.88 -76.12 -20.10
N MET A 321 -29.15 -74.85 -20.44
CA MET A 321 -30.27 -74.51 -21.33
C MET A 321 -30.13 -75.16 -22.71
N LEU A 322 -28.91 -75.23 -23.27
CA LEU A 322 -28.66 -75.94 -24.53
C LEU A 322 -28.96 -77.42 -24.40
N SER A 323 -28.58 -78.04 -23.28
CA SER A 323 -28.85 -79.45 -23.01
C SER A 323 -30.34 -79.74 -22.90
N GLU A 324 -31.08 -78.89 -22.19
CA GLU A 324 -32.54 -78.98 -22.01
C GLU A 324 -33.26 -78.77 -23.35
N LYS A 325 -32.87 -77.76 -24.14
CA LYS A 325 -33.43 -77.53 -25.48
C LYS A 325 -33.12 -78.68 -26.43
N ASN A 326 -31.93 -79.29 -26.34
CA ASN A 326 -31.60 -80.47 -27.13
C ASN A 326 -32.38 -81.72 -26.71
N GLU A 327 -32.69 -81.88 -25.42
CA GLU A 327 -33.62 -82.90 -24.93
C GLU A 327 -35.04 -82.66 -25.45
N GLU A 328 -35.48 -81.41 -25.43
CA GLU A 328 -36.78 -81.00 -25.96
C GLU A 328 -36.87 -81.29 -27.47
N ILE A 329 -35.83 -80.98 -28.26
CA ILE A 329 -35.74 -81.35 -29.68
C ILE A 329 -35.78 -82.85 -29.87
N ARG A 330 -35.05 -83.63 -29.07
CA ARG A 330 -35.10 -85.11 -29.13
C ARG A 330 -36.51 -85.64 -28.83
N ASN A 331 -37.18 -85.08 -27.83
CA ASN A 331 -38.53 -85.44 -27.45
C ASN A 331 -39.56 -85.06 -28.53
N LEU A 332 -39.43 -83.88 -29.12
CA LEU A 332 -40.26 -83.43 -30.23
C LEU A 332 -40.04 -84.28 -31.48
N ASN A 333 -38.80 -84.64 -31.81
CA ASN A 333 -38.50 -85.57 -32.89
C ASN A 333 -39.10 -86.97 -32.64
N ALA A 334 -39.05 -87.46 -31.40
CA ALA A 334 -39.71 -88.72 -31.05
C ALA A 334 -41.24 -88.63 -31.17
N LYS A 335 -41.84 -87.49 -30.79
CA LYS A 335 -43.26 -87.23 -30.99
C LYS A 335 -43.63 -87.10 -32.46
N LEU A 336 -42.83 -86.40 -33.27
CA LEU A 336 -42.99 -86.30 -34.71
C LEU A 336 -42.95 -87.68 -35.35
N GLN A 337 -41.98 -88.53 -35.01
CA GLN A 337 -41.94 -89.92 -35.50
C GLN A 337 -43.16 -90.75 -35.09
N ARG A 338 -43.71 -90.54 -33.87
CA ARG A 338 -44.97 -91.19 -33.47
C ARG A 338 -46.17 -90.66 -34.25
N LEU A 339 -46.20 -89.35 -34.48
CA LEU A 339 -47.25 -88.70 -35.26
C LEU A 339 -47.19 -89.15 -36.73
N GLU A 340 -46.02 -89.21 -37.34
CA GLU A 340 -45.81 -89.78 -38.69
C GLU A 340 -46.28 -91.24 -38.76
N ARG A 341 -45.98 -92.07 -37.75
CA ARG A 341 -46.51 -93.45 -37.68
C ARG A 341 -48.04 -93.46 -37.55
N SER A 342 -48.62 -92.57 -36.75
CA SER A 342 -50.07 -92.47 -36.60
C SER A 342 -50.75 -91.87 -37.84
N GLU A 343 -50.07 -91.00 -38.57
CA GLU A 343 -50.53 -90.44 -39.84
C GLU A 343 -50.52 -91.53 -40.91
N ILE A 344 -49.48 -92.35 -41.00
CA ILE A 344 -49.45 -93.52 -41.88
C ILE A 344 -50.62 -94.47 -41.55
N LEU A 345 -50.95 -94.66 -40.27
CA LEU A 345 -52.10 -95.46 -39.83
C LEU A 345 -53.45 -94.80 -40.19
N LEU A 346 -53.62 -93.48 -40.00
CA LEU A 346 -54.87 -92.76 -40.31
C LEU A 346 -55.07 -92.57 -41.83
N LYS A 347 -54.00 -92.41 -42.60
CA LYS A 347 -54.01 -92.38 -44.06
C LYS A 347 -54.32 -93.76 -44.65
N ALA A 348 -53.99 -94.84 -43.93
CA ALA A 348 -54.48 -96.18 -44.25
C ALA A 348 -55.97 -96.39 -43.92
N HIS A 349 -56.58 -95.61 -43.00
CA HIS A 349 -57.98 -95.75 -42.58
C HIS A 349 -58.95 -94.70 -43.18
N SER A 350 -58.47 -93.63 -43.83
CA SER A 350 -59.28 -92.61 -44.50
C SER A 350 -59.53 -92.89 -46.00
N ALA A 351 -59.06 -94.03 -46.50
CA ALA A 351 -59.41 -94.54 -47.83
C ALA A 351 -60.81 -95.18 -47.90
N SER A 352 -61.64 -95.11 -46.85
CA SER A 352 -63.02 -95.61 -46.90
C SER A 352 -64.05 -94.63 -46.31
N ARG A 353 -64.84 -94.04 -47.23
CA ARG A 353 -66.27 -93.68 -47.14
C ARG A 353 -66.66 -92.21 -47.00
N SER A 354 -67.63 -91.87 -47.88
CA SER A 354 -68.16 -90.57 -48.34
C SER A 354 -69.43 -90.09 -47.58
N PRO A 355 -69.92 -88.86 -47.85
CA PRO A 355 -70.79 -88.08 -46.96
C PRO A 355 -72.28 -88.02 -47.37
N ALA A 356 -73.08 -87.39 -46.48
CA ALA A 356 -74.18 -86.43 -46.74
C ALA A 356 -75.55 -86.77 -46.12
N GLY A 357 -76.26 -85.71 -45.69
CA GLY A 357 -77.71 -85.69 -45.47
C GLY A 357 -78.23 -84.53 -44.62
N ASN A 358 -78.68 -83.45 -45.27
CA ASN A 358 -79.43 -82.32 -44.68
C ASN A 358 -80.95 -82.64 -44.64
N SER A 359 -81.71 -82.08 -43.69
CA SER A 359 -83.17 -81.93 -43.80
C SER A 359 -83.66 -80.73 -42.99
N ASP A 360 -84.54 -79.97 -43.64
CA ASP A 360 -85.09 -78.65 -43.35
C ASP A 360 -86.45 -78.77 -42.61
N GLY A 361 -86.78 -77.85 -41.69
CA GLY A 361 -87.97 -77.93 -40.83
C GLY A 361 -88.47 -76.57 -40.29
N PRO A 362 -89.80 -76.35 -40.15
CA PRO A 362 -90.41 -75.02 -40.06
C PRO A 362 -90.33 -74.33 -38.68
N ASP A 363 -89.55 -74.88 -37.75
CA ASP A 363 -89.15 -74.21 -36.48
C ASP A 363 -87.82 -73.43 -36.66
N GLU A 364 -87.28 -73.46 -37.88
CA GLU A 364 -86.09 -72.68 -38.24
C GLU A 364 -86.32 -71.19 -38.07
N THR A 365 -87.51 -70.59 -38.25
CA THR A 365 -87.62 -69.11 -38.30
C THR A 365 -87.33 -68.43 -36.95
N TYR A 366 -87.86 -68.95 -35.82
CA TYR A 366 -87.56 -68.39 -34.50
C TYR A 366 -86.13 -68.69 -34.06
N TYR A 367 -85.65 -69.89 -34.35
CA TYR A 367 -84.27 -70.30 -34.07
C TYR A 367 -83.27 -69.51 -34.91
N THR A 368 -83.57 -69.28 -36.19
CA THR A 368 -82.76 -68.47 -37.11
C THR A 368 -82.81 -67.00 -36.76
N ASP A 369 -83.93 -66.44 -36.30
CA ASP A 369 -83.99 -65.05 -35.83
C ASP A 369 -83.22 -64.83 -34.53
N LEU A 370 -83.27 -65.77 -33.59
CA LEU A 370 -82.43 -65.73 -32.38
C LEU A 370 -80.95 -65.85 -32.72
N LEU A 371 -80.58 -66.75 -33.64
CA LEU A 371 -79.21 -66.87 -34.13
C LEU A 371 -78.77 -65.62 -34.88
N ARG A 372 -79.64 -65.01 -35.69
CA ARG A 372 -79.38 -63.76 -36.40
C ARG A 372 -79.21 -62.59 -35.44
N MET A 373 -80.00 -62.51 -34.37
CA MET A 373 -79.83 -61.51 -33.32
C MET A 373 -78.54 -61.72 -32.52
N LYS A 374 -78.18 -62.97 -32.20
CA LYS A 374 -76.89 -63.30 -31.57
C LYS A 374 -75.70 -62.97 -32.47
N LEU A 375 -75.80 -63.24 -33.78
CA LEU A 375 -74.80 -62.84 -34.76
C LEU A 375 -74.69 -61.32 -34.85
N SER A 376 -75.80 -60.59 -34.97
CA SER A 376 -75.80 -59.12 -35.01
C SER A 376 -75.25 -58.49 -33.73
N ASN A 377 -75.52 -59.07 -32.57
CA ASN A 377 -74.93 -58.61 -31.30
C ASN A 377 -73.42 -58.91 -31.25
N SER A 378 -73.00 -60.10 -31.70
CA SER A 378 -71.59 -60.45 -31.81
C SER A 378 -70.84 -59.55 -32.80
N GLU A 379 -71.45 -59.19 -33.93
CA GLU A 379 -70.89 -58.24 -34.91
C GLU A 379 -70.71 -56.86 -34.28
N LYS A 380 -71.72 -56.34 -33.57
CA LYS A 380 -71.62 -55.06 -32.84
C LYS A 380 -70.55 -55.08 -31.75
N ASP A 381 -70.38 -56.19 -31.05
CA ASP A 381 -69.34 -56.31 -30.03
C ASP A 381 -67.94 -56.42 -30.66
N VAL A 382 -67.81 -57.07 -31.82
CA VAL A 382 -66.56 -57.07 -32.60
C VAL A 382 -66.24 -55.66 -33.11
N GLU A 383 -67.21 -54.90 -33.59
CA GLU A 383 -67.03 -53.49 -33.98
C GLU A 383 -66.59 -52.62 -32.79
N ARG A 384 -67.26 -52.75 -31.64
CA ARG A 384 -66.89 -52.03 -30.41
C ARG A 384 -65.48 -52.36 -29.93
N LEU A 385 -65.10 -53.64 -29.94
CA LEU A 385 -63.75 -54.06 -29.59
C LEU A 385 -62.73 -53.58 -30.62
N GLY A 386 -63.11 -53.52 -31.91
CA GLY A 386 -62.30 -52.93 -32.98
C GLY A 386 -62.03 -51.44 -32.76
N ASP A 387 -63.07 -50.67 -32.43
CA ASP A 387 -62.97 -49.25 -32.10
C ASP A 387 -62.12 -49.02 -30.86
N GLU A 388 -62.31 -49.82 -29.81
CA GLU A 388 -61.51 -49.76 -28.58
C GLU A 388 -60.03 -50.09 -28.85
N LEU A 389 -59.75 -51.11 -29.65
CA LEU A 389 -58.39 -51.49 -30.04
C LEU A 389 -57.73 -50.39 -30.89
N SER A 390 -58.47 -49.79 -31.82
CA SER A 390 -57.97 -48.67 -32.64
C SER A 390 -57.64 -47.46 -31.74
N ARG A 391 -58.51 -47.15 -30.77
CA ARG A 391 -58.29 -46.08 -29.78
C ARG A 391 -57.06 -46.36 -28.92
N GLN A 392 -56.87 -47.60 -28.47
CA GLN A 392 -55.69 -47.99 -27.70
C GLN A 392 -54.40 -47.89 -28.52
N ARG A 393 -54.42 -48.31 -29.79
CA ARG A 393 -53.28 -48.16 -30.72
C ARG A 393 -52.92 -46.68 -30.91
N MET A 394 -53.90 -45.81 -31.11
CA MET A 394 -53.66 -44.37 -31.26
C MET A 394 -53.11 -43.74 -29.97
N LYS A 395 -53.62 -44.14 -28.79
CA LYS A 395 -53.09 -43.68 -27.49
C LYS A 395 -51.64 -44.12 -27.30
N SER A 396 -51.34 -45.41 -27.49
CA SER A 396 -49.98 -45.95 -27.34
C SER A 396 -48.99 -45.30 -28.31
N LEU A 397 -49.39 -45.03 -29.56
CA LEU A 397 -48.58 -44.27 -30.53
C LEU A 397 -48.29 -42.84 -30.04
N SER A 398 -49.31 -42.13 -29.54
CA SER A 398 -49.14 -40.77 -29.04
C SER A 398 -48.25 -40.70 -27.80
N GLU A 399 -48.34 -41.70 -26.91
CA GLU A 399 -47.49 -41.83 -25.73
C GLU A 399 -46.05 -42.16 -26.10
N SER A 400 -45.84 -43.08 -27.05
CA SER A 400 -44.52 -43.40 -27.59
C SER A 400 -43.87 -42.18 -28.25
N GLN A 401 -44.64 -41.42 -29.05
CA GLN A 401 -44.15 -40.19 -29.67
C GLN A 401 -43.80 -39.11 -28.63
N ARG A 402 -44.62 -38.97 -27.57
CA ARG A 402 -44.34 -38.06 -26.46
C ARG A 402 -43.08 -38.49 -25.70
N ALA A 403 -42.91 -39.79 -25.41
CA ALA A 403 -41.72 -40.32 -24.75
C ALA A 403 -40.45 -40.02 -25.55
N LEU A 404 -40.47 -40.28 -26.86
CA LEU A 404 -39.34 -40.00 -27.76
C LEU A 404 -39.01 -38.50 -27.85
N GLN A 405 -40.02 -37.61 -27.79
CA GLN A 405 -39.78 -36.17 -27.72
C GLN A 405 -39.12 -35.77 -26.40
N LEU A 406 -39.51 -36.38 -25.27
CA LEU A 406 -38.90 -36.14 -23.97
C LEU A 406 -37.45 -36.66 -23.93
N GLU A 407 -37.16 -37.84 -24.48
CA GLU A 407 -35.80 -38.36 -24.60
C GLU A 407 -34.90 -37.42 -25.42
N ARG A 408 -35.40 -36.90 -26.54
CA ARG A 408 -34.65 -35.92 -27.36
C ARG A 408 -34.39 -34.62 -26.59
N LYS A 409 -35.35 -34.14 -25.80
CA LYS A 409 -35.18 -32.96 -24.94
C LYS A 409 -34.19 -33.24 -23.81
N LEU A 410 -34.29 -34.40 -23.18
CA LEU A 410 -33.38 -34.86 -22.12
C LEU A 410 -31.95 -34.92 -22.66
N PHE A 411 -31.73 -35.59 -23.79
CA PHE A 411 -30.42 -35.69 -24.42
C PHE A 411 -29.81 -34.31 -24.72
N LYS A 412 -30.60 -33.38 -25.30
CA LYS A 412 -30.13 -32.00 -25.54
C LYS A 412 -29.78 -31.29 -24.23
N SER A 413 -30.60 -31.45 -23.19
CA SER A 413 -30.34 -30.85 -21.88
C SER A 413 -29.09 -31.44 -21.20
N GLU A 414 -28.86 -32.75 -21.31
CA GLU A 414 -27.66 -33.41 -20.81
C GLU A 414 -26.41 -32.97 -21.56
N GLN A 415 -26.49 -32.78 -22.88
CA GLN A 415 -25.39 -32.26 -23.67
C GLN A 415 -25.05 -30.82 -23.28
N LEU A 416 -26.05 -29.96 -23.11
CA LEU A 416 -25.85 -28.59 -22.62
C LEU A 416 -25.29 -28.57 -21.19
N LEU A 417 -25.72 -29.48 -20.32
CA LEU A 417 -25.18 -29.62 -18.97
C LEU A 417 -23.70 -30.03 -19.01
N LYS A 418 -23.34 -31.01 -19.84
CA LYS A 418 -21.93 -31.42 -20.02
C LYS A 418 -21.07 -30.27 -20.55
N GLN A 419 -21.60 -29.49 -21.49
CA GLN A 419 -20.92 -28.29 -21.99
C GLN A 419 -20.74 -27.24 -20.88
N ALA A 420 -21.80 -26.93 -20.14
CA ALA A 420 -21.74 -25.98 -19.03
C ALA A 420 -20.80 -26.45 -17.90
N GLN A 421 -20.71 -27.75 -17.63
CA GLN A 421 -19.75 -28.33 -16.70
C GLN A 421 -18.30 -28.17 -17.19
N SER A 422 -18.06 -28.39 -18.49
CA SER A 422 -16.75 -28.15 -19.11
C SER A 422 -16.35 -26.68 -19.00
N ASP A 423 -17.26 -25.76 -19.32
CA ASP A 423 -16.98 -24.33 -19.28
C ASP A 423 -16.84 -23.81 -17.85
N LYS A 424 -17.61 -24.36 -16.90
CA LYS A 424 -17.40 -24.15 -15.46
C LYS A 424 -15.98 -24.56 -15.06
N LEU A 425 -15.51 -25.75 -15.45
CA LEU A 425 -14.16 -26.21 -15.12
C LEU A 425 -13.08 -25.32 -15.73
N LYS A 426 -13.25 -24.90 -17.00
CA LYS A 426 -12.32 -23.95 -17.66
C LYS A 426 -12.27 -22.60 -16.93
N LEU A 427 -13.43 -22.08 -16.52
CA LEU A 427 -13.51 -20.84 -15.76
C LEU A 427 -12.90 -20.99 -14.37
N GLN A 428 -13.12 -22.12 -13.68
CA GLN A 428 -12.48 -22.42 -12.40
C GLN A 428 -10.96 -22.43 -12.54
N LEU A 429 -10.42 -23.13 -13.54
CA LEU A 429 -8.98 -23.12 -13.82
C LEU A 429 -8.47 -21.71 -14.14
N ARG A 430 -9.23 -20.92 -14.90
CA ARG A 430 -8.83 -19.54 -15.22
C ARG A 430 -8.87 -18.63 -13.98
N VAL A 431 -9.84 -18.83 -13.10
CA VAL A 431 -9.91 -18.15 -11.81
C VAL A 431 -8.72 -18.57 -10.96
N GLU A 432 -8.42 -19.86 -10.80
CA GLU A 432 -7.25 -20.36 -10.06
C GLU A 432 -5.93 -19.82 -10.64
N GLU A 433 -5.79 -19.75 -11.97
CA GLU A 433 -4.64 -19.13 -12.62
C GLU A 433 -4.50 -17.64 -12.32
N LEU A 434 -5.62 -16.90 -12.30
CA LEU A 434 -5.63 -15.47 -11.98
C LEU A 434 -5.40 -15.24 -10.49
N GLN A 435 -5.95 -16.09 -9.63
CA GLN A 435 -5.68 -16.10 -8.20
C GLN A 435 -4.19 -16.35 -7.95
N TYR A 436 -3.59 -17.36 -8.58
CA TYR A 436 -2.15 -17.60 -8.47
C TYR A 436 -1.29 -16.43 -8.98
N LYS A 437 -1.76 -15.69 -9.99
CA LYS A 437 -1.02 -14.57 -10.61
C LYS A 437 -1.20 -13.23 -9.91
N TYR A 438 -2.35 -12.99 -9.27
CA TYR A 438 -2.75 -11.68 -8.79
C TYR A 438 -3.20 -11.66 -7.33
N GLU A 439 -3.38 -12.80 -6.67
CA GLU A 439 -3.47 -12.80 -5.22
C GLU A 439 -2.06 -12.65 -4.65
N PRO A 440 -1.82 -11.67 -3.75
CA PRO A 440 -0.73 -11.79 -2.79
C PRO A 440 -0.90 -13.14 -2.10
N LYS A 441 0.19 -13.83 -1.72
CA LYS A 441 0.09 -15.00 -0.84
C LYS A 441 -0.55 -14.57 0.49
N GLU A 442 -1.87 -14.55 0.53
CA GLU A 442 -2.63 -14.31 1.74
C GLU A 442 -2.66 -15.63 2.49
N VAL A 443 -1.93 -15.63 3.60
CA VAL A 443 -2.10 -16.55 4.71
C VAL A 443 -3.61 -16.68 4.97
N GLU A 444 -4.07 -17.93 5.02
CA GLU A 444 -5.42 -18.41 5.32
C GLU A 444 -6.28 -17.41 6.12
N LYS A 445 -7.43 -16.99 5.56
CA LYS A 445 -8.47 -16.31 6.33
C LYS A 445 -9.86 -16.90 6.09
N ILE A 446 -10.41 -17.33 7.22
CA ILE A 446 -11.79 -17.64 7.60
C ILE A 446 -12.71 -16.41 7.36
N PRO A 447 -14.03 -16.57 7.13
CA PRO A 447 -14.77 -15.75 6.17
C PRO A 447 -15.35 -14.45 6.76
N VAL A 448 -15.28 -13.37 5.98
CA VAL A 448 -15.91 -12.07 6.29
C VAL A 448 -17.18 -11.90 5.48
N GLN A 449 -18.27 -11.58 6.18
CA GLN A 449 -19.56 -11.25 5.61
C GLN A 449 -19.58 -9.87 4.93
N ARG A 450 -20.47 -9.78 3.94
CA ARG A 450 -20.77 -8.74 2.96
C ARG A 450 -20.79 -7.29 3.48
N LYS A 451 -20.10 -6.39 2.75
CA LYS A 451 -20.19 -4.93 2.87
C LYS A 451 -21.54 -4.39 2.34
N ARG A 452 -22.15 -3.48 3.10
CA ARG A 452 -23.26 -2.61 2.65
C ARG A 452 -22.66 -1.29 2.15
N ARG A 453 -23.21 -0.74 1.06
CA ARG A 453 -22.79 0.53 0.46
C ARG A 453 -23.30 1.71 1.32
N GLU A 454 -22.43 2.63 1.70
CA GLU A 454 -22.78 3.87 2.40
C GLU A 454 -23.19 4.97 1.42
N LYS A 455 -24.28 5.67 1.74
CA LYS A 455 -24.66 6.96 1.14
C LYS A 455 -24.05 8.05 2.01
N LEU A 456 -23.34 9.00 1.40
CA LEU A 456 -22.81 10.19 2.07
C LEU A 456 -23.93 11.21 2.34
N PRO A 457 -24.10 11.70 3.57
CA PRO A 457 -24.73 13.00 3.83
C PRO A 457 -23.63 14.07 3.93
N VAL A 458 -23.77 15.10 3.10
CA VAL A 458 -23.02 16.36 3.19
C VAL A 458 -23.76 17.24 4.20
N ASP A 459 -23.12 17.57 5.32
CA ASP A 459 -23.63 18.55 6.29
C ASP A 459 -23.36 19.97 5.79
N ILE A 460 -24.43 20.75 5.61
CA ILE A 460 -24.41 22.22 5.51
C ILE A 460 -25.06 22.75 6.79
N PRO A 461 -24.46 23.71 7.52
CA PRO A 461 -25.01 24.16 8.79
C PRO A 461 -25.93 25.38 8.67
N ALA A 462 -26.75 25.52 9.73
CA ALA A 462 -27.34 26.74 10.34
C ALA A 462 -28.88 26.93 10.17
N PRO A 463 -29.53 27.77 11.00
CA PRO A 463 -29.67 27.74 12.46
C PRO A 463 -31.17 27.95 12.91
N PRO A 464 -31.50 28.55 14.08
CA PRO A 464 -32.26 27.95 15.19
C PRO A 464 -33.76 28.36 15.29
N GLU A 465 -34.53 27.71 16.18
CA GLU A 465 -35.60 28.28 17.05
C GLU A 465 -36.66 27.23 17.49
N GLY A 466 -37.22 27.39 18.70
CA GLY A 466 -38.67 27.23 18.89
C GLY A 466 -39.27 25.94 19.50
N VAL A 467 -39.29 25.85 20.84
CA VAL A 467 -40.49 25.66 21.70
C VAL A 467 -41.53 24.52 21.46
N ALA A 468 -41.65 23.67 22.50
CA ALA A 468 -42.84 23.04 23.10
C ALA A 468 -43.58 21.81 22.50
N ARG A 469 -43.74 20.82 23.40
CA ARG A 469 -44.90 19.94 23.72
C ARG A 469 -45.83 19.43 22.61
N GLY A 470 -46.17 18.14 22.70
CA GLY A 470 -47.54 17.68 22.39
C GLY A 470 -47.66 16.21 22.03
N GLU A 471 -48.54 15.51 22.72
CA GLU A 471 -48.87 14.09 22.61
C GLU A 471 -49.77 13.73 21.40
N GLN A 472 -49.86 12.41 21.17
CA GLN A 472 -51.03 11.63 20.72
C GLN A 472 -51.38 11.44 19.22
N MET A 473 -51.30 10.15 18.85
CA MET A 473 -52.33 9.29 18.25
C MET A 473 -53.04 9.63 16.91
N ALA A 474 -52.84 8.66 15.99
CA ALA A 474 -53.86 7.90 15.27
C ALA A 474 -54.57 8.48 14.02
N ALA A 475 -54.34 7.74 12.93
CA ALA A 475 -55.34 7.12 12.04
C ALA A 475 -55.98 7.93 10.88
N VAL A 476 -55.70 7.41 9.66
CA VAL A 476 -56.67 7.10 8.56
C VAL A 476 -57.25 8.36 7.87
N GLU A 477 -57.24 8.56 6.55
CA GLU A 477 -57.62 7.74 5.37
C GLU A 477 -57.35 8.63 4.13
N VAL A 478 -56.88 8.12 2.99
CA VAL A 478 -57.32 8.66 1.68
C VAL A 478 -57.32 7.53 0.64
N THR A 479 -58.49 7.42 0.01
CA THR A 479 -58.97 6.58 -1.07
C THR A 479 -58.35 6.88 -2.44
N ASP A 480 -58.08 5.85 -3.24
CA ASP A 480 -57.81 5.96 -4.68
C ASP A 480 -58.96 5.39 -5.51
N SER A 481 -59.37 6.13 -6.55
CA SER A 481 -60.33 5.69 -7.56
C SER A 481 -59.83 5.96 -9.00
N LYS A 482 -59.47 4.85 -9.66
CA LYS A 482 -59.65 4.43 -11.06
C LYS A 482 -59.66 5.46 -12.21
N THR A 483 -58.90 5.15 -13.27
CA THR A 483 -59.39 4.71 -14.62
C THR A 483 -58.18 4.29 -15.50
N ALA A 484 -58.10 3.00 -15.88
CA ALA A 484 -58.42 2.42 -17.20
C ALA A 484 -57.32 2.69 -18.26
N ASP A 485 -56.47 1.75 -18.69
CA ASP A 485 -56.63 0.46 -19.40
C ASP A 485 -56.06 0.61 -20.82
N LEU A 486 -55.20 -0.34 -21.24
CA LEU A 486 -55.19 -1.03 -22.54
C LEU A 486 -53.89 -1.86 -22.70
N GLU A 487 -54.04 -3.18 -22.52
CA GLU A 487 -53.67 -4.28 -23.43
C GLU A 487 -52.40 -4.10 -24.30
N ALA A 488 -51.30 -4.86 -24.14
CA ALA A 488 -51.10 -6.30 -24.34
C ALA A 488 -50.40 -6.64 -25.69
N VAL A 489 -49.19 -7.19 -25.55
CA VAL A 489 -48.70 -8.43 -26.19
C VAL A 489 -48.07 -8.38 -27.61
N GLU A 490 -46.84 -8.95 -27.65
CA GLU A 490 -46.21 -9.80 -28.68
C GLU A 490 -45.17 -9.30 -29.71
N THR A 491 -44.00 -9.97 -29.60
CA THR A 491 -43.08 -10.50 -30.64
C THR A 491 -42.21 -9.61 -31.55
N ASN A 492 -40.89 -9.84 -31.40
CA ASN A 492 -39.95 -10.38 -32.42
C ASN A 492 -39.92 -9.74 -33.83
N ARG A 493 -38.80 -9.07 -34.17
CA ARG A 493 -37.80 -9.46 -35.21
C ARG A 493 -36.90 -8.29 -35.65
N CYS A 494 -35.65 -8.64 -35.95
CA CYS A 494 -34.66 -7.86 -36.70
C CYS A 494 -35.16 -7.47 -38.11
N SER A 495 -34.67 -6.35 -38.64
CA SER A 495 -33.71 -6.30 -39.78
C SER A 495 -33.50 -4.88 -40.33
N GLU A 496 -32.22 -4.53 -40.48
CA GLU A 496 -31.56 -3.91 -41.65
C GLU A 496 -31.91 -2.48 -42.14
N ALA A 497 -30.91 -1.60 -41.95
CA ALA A 497 -30.07 -0.96 -42.99
C ALA A 497 -30.54 0.25 -43.82
N SER A 498 -29.51 1.06 -44.15
CA SER A 498 -29.42 2.24 -45.02
C SER A 498 -29.88 3.57 -44.39
N GLY A 499 -29.15 4.68 -44.38
CA GLY A 499 -27.87 5.03 -45.02
C GLY A 499 -28.02 6.40 -45.71
N SER A 500 -27.37 7.45 -45.20
CA SER A 500 -26.92 8.62 -45.99
C SER A 500 -26.18 9.65 -45.11
N ASP A 501 -24.86 9.70 -45.28
CA ASP A 501 -24.01 10.89 -45.05
C ASP A 501 -24.26 11.90 -46.21
N PRO A 502 -23.92 13.21 -46.16
CA PRO A 502 -22.53 13.68 -45.93
C PRO A 502 -22.28 15.11 -45.33
N ARG A 503 -21.19 15.24 -44.52
CA ARG A 503 -20.03 16.23 -44.54
C ARG A 503 -20.23 17.77 -44.77
N PRO A 504 -19.19 18.65 -44.62
CA PRO A 504 -17.87 18.60 -43.94
C PRO A 504 -17.44 19.90 -43.19
N ALA A 505 -16.34 19.87 -42.42
CA ALA A 505 -15.33 20.96 -42.38
C ALA A 505 -13.93 20.52 -41.86
N LYS A 506 -12.97 20.43 -42.80
CA LYS A 506 -11.51 20.81 -42.79
C LYS A 506 -10.61 20.36 -41.61
N CYS A 507 -9.66 19.43 -41.81
CA CYS A 507 -8.26 19.61 -42.28
C CYS A 507 -7.39 20.44 -41.30
N VAL A 508 -6.22 20.00 -40.83
CA VAL A 508 -4.97 19.79 -41.61
C VAL A 508 -4.02 18.80 -40.89
N ARG A 509 -3.42 17.89 -41.67
CA ARG A 509 -2.21 17.09 -41.37
C ARG A 509 -0.95 17.89 -41.74
N ILE A 510 0.18 17.64 -41.09
CA ILE A 510 1.45 17.31 -41.77
C ILE A 510 2.18 16.23 -40.97
N SER A 511 2.50 15.13 -41.65
CA SER A 511 3.41 14.05 -41.27
C SER A 511 4.74 14.24 -42.01
N VAL A 512 5.85 13.72 -41.46
CA VAL A 512 7.00 13.09 -42.18
C VAL A 512 7.65 12.17 -41.11
N GLU A 513 7.54 10.83 -41.16
CA GLU A 513 8.34 9.85 -41.96
C GLU A 513 9.85 9.90 -41.56
N ASP A 514 10.62 8.82 -41.36
CA ASP A 514 10.44 7.41 -41.69
C ASP A 514 11.54 6.52 -41.03
N SER A 515 11.24 5.22 -40.94
CA SER A 515 12.15 4.04 -41.13
C SER A 515 13.30 3.76 -40.13
N ASP A 516 13.66 2.52 -39.75
CA ASP A 516 13.25 1.16 -40.17
C ASP A 516 13.88 0.10 -39.22
N VAL A 517 13.15 -1.03 -39.00
CA VAL A 517 13.61 -2.46 -39.13
C VAL A 517 14.79 -2.93 -38.23
N THR A 518 14.78 -3.99 -37.39
CA THR A 518 14.14 -5.33 -37.43
C THR A 518 14.28 -6.05 -36.08
N ASP A 519 13.45 -7.08 -35.99
CA ASP A 519 13.21 -8.18 -35.05
C ASP A 519 14.40 -8.93 -34.36
N SER A 520 14.04 -9.65 -33.28
CA SER A 520 14.62 -10.90 -32.71
C SER A 520 15.07 -10.87 -31.24
N ARG A 521 14.26 -11.48 -30.35
CA ARG A 521 14.70 -12.21 -29.14
C ARG A 521 15.25 -13.60 -29.55
N PRO A 522 15.99 -14.40 -28.75
CA PRO A 522 16.00 -14.47 -27.27
C PRO A 522 17.38 -14.73 -26.57
N LEU A 523 17.35 -14.67 -25.22
CA LEU A 523 18.35 -15.19 -24.24
C LEU A 523 18.61 -16.71 -24.42
N PRO A 524 19.70 -17.37 -23.89
CA PRO A 524 20.12 -17.24 -22.47
C PRO A 524 21.57 -17.65 -22.02
N LYS A 525 21.81 -17.49 -20.69
CA LYS A 525 22.64 -18.27 -19.73
C LYS A 525 24.15 -18.02 -19.47
N GLU A 526 24.41 -17.86 -18.17
CA GLU A 526 25.45 -18.47 -17.29
C GLU A 526 26.88 -17.90 -17.16
N ASN A 527 27.14 -17.41 -15.94
CA ASN A 527 28.32 -17.58 -15.06
C ASN A 527 29.74 -17.66 -15.66
N GLN A 528 30.61 -16.73 -15.23
CA GLN A 528 31.77 -17.05 -14.36
C GLN A 528 32.49 -15.79 -13.86
N GLN A 529 32.95 -15.88 -12.61
CA GLN A 529 33.79 -14.93 -11.91
C GLN A 529 35.20 -14.88 -12.53
N GLN A 530 35.85 -13.70 -12.48
CA GLN A 530 37.12 -13.43 -11.78
C GLN A 530 37.96 -12.36 -12.48
N ASN A 531 38.39 -11.40 -11.65
CA ASN A 531 39.67 -10.69 -11.69
C ASN A 531 40.06 -9.95 -12.98
N GLU A 532 39.85 -8.63 -12.96
CA GLU A 532 40.81 -7.70 -13.56
C GLU A 532 41.34 -6.72 -12.50
N ARG A 533 42.58 -6.96 -12.10
CA ARG A 533 43.54 -5.93 -11.69
C ARG A 533 44.02 -5.22 -12.94
N LYS A 534 43.89 -3.89 -12.99
CA LYS A 534 44.86 -2.91 -13.55
C LYS A 534 44.25 -1.51 -13.39
N GLU A 535 44.79 -0.73 -12.46
CA GLU A 535 45.83 0.29 -12.71
C GLU A 535 45.33 1.52 -13.47
N GLY A 536 45.39 2.66 -12.76
CA GLY A 536 45.76 3.93 -13.39
C GLY A 536 44.64 4.93 -13.65
N ARG A 537 44.40 5.83 -12.68
CA ARG A 537 44.51 7.28 -12.92
C ARG A 537 44.56 8.06 -11.60
N ARG A 538 45.80 8.37 -11.22
CA ARG A 538 46.16 9.41 -10.25
C ARG A 538 45.62 10.76 -10.76
N ARG A 539 44.78 11.44 -9.98
CA ARG A 539 44.66 12.91 -10.05
C ARG A 539 45.53 13.49 -8.95
N ARG A 540 46.49 14.30 -9.37
CA ARG A 540 47.45 15.03 -8.54
C ARG A 540 46.69 16.04 -7.68
N LEU A 541 46.86 15.98 -6.36
CA LEU A 541 46.63 17.11 -5.47
C LEU A 541 47.94 17.91 -5.41
N GLN A 542 47.85 19.22 -5.65
CA GLN A 542 48.97 20.16 -5.51
C GLN A 542 49.42 20.22 -4.04
N PRO A 543 50.73 20.33 -3.76
CA PRO A 543 51.20 20.61 -2.41
C PRO A 543 50.93 22.08 -2.07
N VAL A 544 50.33 22.30 -0.90
CA VAL A 544 50.21 23.62 -0.27
C VAL A 544 51.60 24.08 0.15
N GLU A 545 52.01 25.25 -0.32
CA GLU A 545 53.27 25.90 0.08
C GLU A 545 53.19 26.30 1.56
N VAL A 546 54.05 25.69 2.36
CA VAL A 546 54.27 26.07 3.76
C VAL A 546 55.17 27.31 3.76
N ILE A 547 54.60 28.47 4.07
CA ILE A 547 55.35 29.70 4.30
C ILE A 547 56.17 29.51 5.58
N HIS A 548 57.47 29.27 5.43
CA HIS A 548 58.44 29.35 6.52
C HIS A 548 58.73 30.82 6.83
N VAL A 549 58.13 31.34 7.91
CA VAL A 549 58.58 32.59 8.51
C VAL A 549 59.83 32.30 9.32
N LYS A 550 61.00 32.71 8.82
CA LYS A 550 62.24 32.72 9.59
C LYS A 550 62.22 33.94 10.51
N SER A 551 62.13 33.71 11.82
CA SER A 551 62.37 34.73 12.84
C SER A 551 63.86 35.08 12.86
N ASN A 552 64.25 36.18 12.23
CA ASN A 552 65.54 36.80 12.47
C ASN A 552 65.45 37.55 13.81
N ASN A 553 66.09 36.97 14.82
CA ASN A 553 66.29 37.55 16.14
C ASN A 553 67.38 38.62 16.02
N SER A 554 67.00 39.91 15.98
CA SER A 554 67.94 41.03 16.12
C SER A 554 67.98 41.42 17.60
N MET A 555 68.92 40.83 18.33
CA MET A 555 69.38 41.29 19.63
C MET A 555 70.53 42.25 19.38
N GLU A 556 70.27 43.56 19.39
CA GLU A 556 71.30 44.57 19.69
C GLU A 556 70.64 45.95 19.86
N ASN A 557 70.41 46.34 21.12
CA ASN A 557 70.71 47.69 21.60
C ASN A 557 70.71 47.65 23.13
N GLN A 558 71.92 47.66 23.68
CA GLN A 558 72.20 47.73 25.10
C GLN A 558 71.84 49.12 25.64
N CYS A 559 71.38 49.12 26.88
CA CYS A 559 71.17 50.28 27.72
C CYS A 559 72.39 51.22 27.74
N ALA A 560 72.12 52.51 27.56
CA ALA A 560 72.90 53.59 28.15
C ALA A 560 71.93 54.65 28.69
N GLN A 561 71.53 54.47 29.95
CA GLN A 561 71.03 55.54 30.81
C GLN A 561 71.92 55.53 32.06
N GLN A 562 72.73 56.59 32.19
CA GLN A 562 72.86 57.31 33.45
C GLN A 562 71.80 58.41 33.46
#